data_AF-A0A7R8RRG5-F1
#
_entry.id   AF-A0A7R8RRG5-F1
#
_cell.length_a   1.000
_cell.length_b   1.000
_cell.length_c   1.000
_cell.angle_alpha   90.00
_cell.angle_beta   90.00
_cell.angle_gamma   90.00
#
_symmetry.space_group_name_H-M   'P 1'
#
loop_
_entity.id
_entity.type
_entity.pdbx_description
1 polymer ?
#
loop_
_entity_poly.entity_id
_entity_poly.type
_entity_poly.pdbx_seq_one_letter_code
_entity_poly.pdbx_strand_id
1 'polypeptide(L)'
;MKLDVSTHKLFGHRATLRTAKRLTEEAARIVDRSVAGRMPDVKVVLTGERNLAEVSTAAEWESAGCTDKRVQARALRSAKKLASDTAGRAIPLAEGGVLVVINVDQHPNAATFAITIVHELVHAMQMSRKGIRDRLVAGLRHDLGVEKQSRRWNREHERCLEAEEREAHGCEYLADRLVPAAA
;
A
#
# COMPACT_ATOMS: atom_id res chain seq x y z
N MET A 1 -1.84 0.67 -17.54
CA MET A 1 -2.28 0.41 -16.15
C MET A 1 -3.45 -0.55 -16.21
N LYS A 2 -3.27 -1.73 -15.64
CA LYS A 2 -4.36 -2.59 -15.18
C LYS A 2 -4.64 -2.24 -13.72
N LEU A 3 -5.91 -2.02 -13.41
CA LEU A 3 -6.38 -1.80 -12.05
C LEU A 3 -7.39 -2.91 -11.74
N ASP A 4 -7.13 -3.67 -10.69
CA ASP A 4 -8.06 -4.68 -10.18
C ASP A 4 -8.40 -4.39 -8.73
N VAL A 5 -9.66 -4.59 -8.34
CA VAL A 5 -10.12 -4.40 -6.96
C VAL A 5 -10.91 -5.63 -6.56
N SER A 6 -10.45 -6.29 -5.51
CA SER A 6 -11.01 -7.54 -5.01
C SER A 6 -11.13 -7.52 -3.48
N THR A 7 -11.71 -8.57 -2.92
CA THR A 7 -11.79 -8.76 -1.47
C THR A 7 -11.02 -10.00 -1.04
N HIS A 8 -10.50 -10.00 0.19
CA HIS A 8 -9.90 -11.17 0.81
C HIS A 8 -10.59 -11.47 2.15
N LYS A 9 -11.21 -12.65 2.26
CA LYS A 9 -11.93 -13.13 3.47
C LYS A 9 -12.90 -12.08 4.05
N LEU A 10 -13.51 -11.26 3.19
CA LEU A 10 -14.45 -10.21 3.54
C LEU A 10 -15.82 -10.55 2.96
N PHE A 11 -16.65 -11.23 3.76
CA PHE A 11 -17.94 -11.78 3.33
C PHE A 11 -19.07 -10.76 3.52
N GLY A 12 -20.06 -10.73 2.61
CA GLY A 12 -21.23 -9.85 2.72
C GLY A 12 -21.03 -8.38 2.28
N HIS A 13 -19.83 -7.99 1.86
CA HIS A 13 -19.47 -6.58 1.59
C HIS A 13 -19.60 -6.16 0.12
N ARG A 14 -20.64 -6.64 -0.59
CA ARG A 14 -20.80 -6.37 -2.04
C ARG A 14 -20.97 -4.88 -2.36
N ALA A 15 -21.70 -4.15 -1.52
CA ALA A 15 -21.89 -2.70 -1.68
C ALA A 15 -20.56 -1.96 -1.49
N THR A 16 -19.82 -2.28 -0.42
CA THR A 16 -18.47 -1.73 -0.16
C THR A 16 -17.51 -1.99 -1.32
N LEU A 17 -17.46 -3.21 -1.85
CA LEU A 17 -16.62 -3.54 -3.00
C LEU A 17 -16.97 -2.71 -4.25
N ARG A 18 -18.26 -2.48 -4.51
CA ARG A 18 -18.70 -1.67 -5.65
C ARG A 18 -18.28 -0.21 -5.50
N THR A 19 -18.47 0.35 -4.30
CA THR A 19 -18.06 1.73 -3.99
C THR A 19 -16.55 1.86 -4.10
N ALA A 20 -15.80 0.93 -3.51
CA ALA A 20 -14.34 0.90 -3.58
C ALA A 20 -13.84 0.83 -5.02
N LYS A 21 -14.40 -0.05 -5.87
CA LYS A 21 -14.06 -0.11 -7.30
C LYS A 21 -14.16 1.25 -7.99
N ARG A 22 -15.30 1.91 -7.85
CA ARG A 22 -15.54 3.22 -8.45
C ARG A 22 -14.55 4.27 -7.92
N LEU A 23 -14.42 4.37 -6.60
CA LEU A 23 -13.53 5.37 -5.98
C LEU A 23 -12.07 5.14 -6.34
N THR A 24 -11.60 3.89 -6.33
CA THR A 24 -10.23 3.55 -6.73
C THR A 24 -9.96 3.88 -8.19
N GLU A 25 -10.90 3.59 -9.10
CA GLU A 25 -10.75 3.93 -10.53
C GLU A 25 -10.64 5.43 -10.76
N GLU A 26 -11.47 6.22 -10.09
CA GLU A 26 -11.43 7.68 -10.16
C GLU A 26 -10.16 8.23 -9.50
N ALA A 27 -9.76 7.68 -8.34
CA ALA A 27 -8.57 8.09 -7.60
C ALA A 27 -7.31 7.86 -8.43
N ALA A 28 -7.20 6.68 -9.05
CA ALA A 28 -6.07 6.35 -9.92
C ALA A 28 -5.91 7.36 -11.06
N ARG A 29 -7.01 7.79 -11.70
CA ARG A 29 -6.98 8.81 -12.76
C ARG A 29 -6.57 10.19 -12.25
N ILE A 30 -6.97 10.55 -11.03
CA ILE A 30 -6.60 11.84 -10.43
C ILE A 30 -5.12 11.84 -10.06
N VAL A 31 -4.65 10.78 -9.39
CA VAL A 31 -3.23 10.63 -9.01
C VAL A 31 -2.34 10.56 -10.25
N ASP A 32 -2.73 9.80 -11.28
CA ASP A 32 -1.96 9.66 -12.54
C ASP A 32 -1.72 10.98 -13.27
N ARG A 33 -2.64 11.95 -13.12
CA ARG A 33 -2.48 13.30 -13.69
C ARG A 33 -1.78 14.30 -12.77
N SER A 34 -1.75 14.04 -11.47
CA SER A 34 -1.36 15.04 -10.45
C SER A 34 0.00 14.76 -9.82
N VAL A 35 0.47 13.50 -9.88
CA VAL A 35 1.70 13.07 -9.23
C VAL A 35 2.70 12.59 -10.27
N ALA A 36 3.95 13.06 -10.16
CA ALA A 36 4.99 12.71 -11.11
C ALA A 36 5.31 11.20 -11.09
N GLY A 37 5.32 10.60 -12.28
CA GLY A 37 5.59 9.18 -12.50
C GLY A 37 4.70 8.61 -13.59
N ARG A 38 4.54 7.29 -13.60
CA ARG A 38 3.54 6.59 -14.43
C ARG A 38 2.85 5.56 -13.55
N MET A 39 1.53 5.63 -13.41
CA MET A 39 0.81 4.70 -12.54
C MET A 39 1.10 3.25 -12.97
N PRO A 40 1.71 2.41 -12.11
CA PRO A 40 1.99 1.03 -12.45
C PRO A 40 0.69 0.22 -12.45
N ASP A 41 0.77 -1.07 -12.80
CA ASP A 41 -0.37 -1.95 -12.57
C ASP A 41 -0.62 -2.08 -11.06
N VAL A 42 -1.87 -1.89 -10.63
CA VAL A 42 -2.27 -1.87 -9.21
C VAL A 42 -3.32 -2.94 -8.96
N LYS A 43 -3.09 -3.75 -7.93
CA LYS A 43 -4.08 -4.67 -7.37
C LYS A 43 -4.51 -4.12 -6.02
N VAL A 44 -5.79 -3.84 -5.83
CA VAL A 44 -6.34 -3.41 -4.55
C VAL A 44 -7.08 -4.57 -3.90
N VAL A 45 -6.72 -4.91 -2.67
CA VAL A 45 -7.37 -5.95 -1.88
C VAL A 45 -8.00 -5.33 -0.66
N LEU A 46 -9.33 -5.45 -0.57
CA LEU A 46 -10.10 -5.05 0.59
C LEU A 46 -10.16 -6.21 1.59
N THR A 47 -9.78 -5.96 2.83
CA THR A 47 -9.84 -6.94 3.92
C THR A 47 -10.20 -6.24 5.22
N GLY A 48 -10.63 -7.00 6.23
CA GLY A 48 -10.68 -6.49 7.60
C GLY A 48 -9.32 -6.57 8.30
N GLU A 49 -9.26 -5.97 9.49
CA GLU A 49 -8.07 -5.86 10.35
C GLU A 49 -7.38 -7.22 10.55
N ARG A 50 -8.19 -8.26 10.80
CA ARG A 50 -7.71 -9.61 11.13
C ARG A 50 -6.83 -10.25 10.06
N ASN A 51 -7.05 -9.92 8.78
CA ASN A 51 -6.31 -10.53 7.67
C ASN A 51 -5.38 -9.54 6.94
N LEU A 52 -5.36 -8.25 7.31
CA LEU A 52 -4.46 -7.27 6.68
C LEU A 52 -3.00 -7.70 6.76
N ALA A 53 -2.56 -8.13 7.95
CA ALA A 53 -1.20 -8.59 8.16
C ALA A 53 -0.85 -9.80 7.29
N GLU A 54 -1.76 -10.77 7.16
CA GLU A 54 -1.55 -11.98 6.36
C GLU A 54 -1.33 -11.64 4.88
N VAL A 55 -2.23 -10.84 4.30
CA VAL A 55 -2.16 -10.44 2.88
C VAL A 55 -0.90 -9.61 2.62
N SER A 56 -0.62 -8.65 3.49
CA SER A 56 0.52 -7.74 3.33
C SER A 56 1.85 -8.48 3.42
N THR A 57 2.04 -9.27 4.48
CA THR A 57 3.33 -9.95 4.69
C THR A 57 3.59 -11.05 3.66
N ALA A 58 2.55 -11.70 3.13
CA ALA A 58 2.72 -12.67 2.06
C ALA A 58 3.36 -12.03 0.81
N ALA A 59 2.86 -10.85 0.41
CA ALA A 59 3.42 -10.10 -0.72
C ALA A 59 4.84 -9.59 -0.42
N GLU A 60 5.10 -9.12 0.80
CA GLU A 60 6.45 -8.68 1.21
C GLU A 60 7.47 -9.82 1.14
N TRP A 61 7.11 -11.02 1.62
CA TRP A 61 8.01 -12.18 1.59
C TRP A 61 8.33 -12.59 0.17
N GLU A 62 7.32 -12.61 -0.70
CA GLU A 62 7.49 -12.91 -2.12
C GLU A 62 8.43 -11.90 -2.78
N SER A 63 8.17 -10.59 -2.59
CA SER A 63 9.00 -9.53 -3.16
C SER A 63 10.43 -9.48 -2.63
N ALA A 64 10.63 -9.85 -1.36
CA ALA A 64 11.97 -9.95 -0.78
C ALA A 64 12.69 -11.26 -1.14
N GLY A 65 11.98 -12.27 -1.68
CA GLY A 65 12.50 -13.62 -1.85
C GLY A 65 12.78 -14.34 -0.52
N CYS A 66 12.04 -14.01 0.54
CA CYS A 66 12.21 -14.62 1.86
C CYS A 66 11.48 -15.96 1.93
N THR A 67 12.23 -17.06 2.10
CA THR A 67 11.69 -18.42 2.21
C THR A 67 11.82 -19.02 3.63
N ASP A 68 12.51 -18.33 4.54
CA ASP A 68 12.69 -18.79 5.93
C ASP A 68 11.39 -18.64 6.73
N LYS A 69 10.73 -19.77 7.02
CA LYS A 69 9.47 -19.82 7.75
C LYS A 69 9.54 -19.22 9.17
N ARG A 70 10.69 -19.25 9.84
CA ARG A 70 10.85 -18.68 11.18
C ARG A 70 10.85 -17.15 11.12
N VAL A 71 11.55 -16.61 10.11
CA VAL A 71 11.55 -15.17 9.82
C VAL A 71 10.15 -14.71 9.43
N GLN A 72 9.50 -15.39 8.48
CA GLN A 72 8.14 -15.09 8.06
C GLN A 72 7.16 -15.09 9.25
N ALA A 73 7.19 -16.12 10.10
CA ALA A 73 6.32 -16.20 11.27
C ALA A 73 6.57 -15.07 12.28
N ARG A 74 7.84 -14.63 12.46
CA ARG A 74 8.17 -13.48 13.29
C ARG A 74 7.63 -12.18 12.70
N ALA A 75 7.85 -11.95 11.40
CA ALA A 75 7.36 -10.77 10.69
C ALA A 75 5.82 -10.68 10.75
N LEU A 76 5.12 -11.79 10.52
CA LEU A 76 3.66 -11.86 10.64
C LEU A 76 3.17 -11.50 12.04
N ARG A 77 3.83 -11.99 13.09
CA ARG A 77 3.46 -11.63 14.47
C ARG A 77 3.64 -10.14 14.74
N SER A 78 4.70 -9.52 14.23
CA SER A 78 4.90 -8.07 14.33
C SER A 78 3.84 -7.30 13.55
N ALA A 79 3.58 -7.68 12.30
CA ALA A 79 2.57 -7.05 11.47
C ALA A 79 1.16 -7.13 12.08
N LYS A 80 0.80 -8.27 12.70
CA LYS A 80 -0.48 -8.43 13.42
C LYS A 80 -0.65 -7.46 14.58
N LYS A 81 0.43 -7.04 15.24
CA LYS A 81 0.35 -6.05 16.34
C LYS A 81 0.09 -4.64 15.83
N LEU A 82 0.46 -4.35 14.59
CA LEU A 82 0.30 -3.04 13.96
C LEU A 82 -0.96 -2.94 13.10
N ALA A 83 -1.60 -4.07 12.79
CA ALA A 83 -2.73 -4.14 11.87
C ALA A 83 -3.94 -3.31 12.33
N SER A 84 -4.15 -3.16 13.64
CA SER A 84 -5.21 -2.34 14.21
C SER A 84 -5.07 -0.86 13.83
N ASP A 85 -3.84 -0.39 13.71
CA ASP A 85 -3.53 1.04 13.48
C ASP A 85 -3.19 1.32 12.01
N THR A 86 -3.32 0.30 11.14
CA THR A 86 -2.99 0.39 9.72
C THR A 86 -4.26 0.46 8.88
N ALA A 87 -4.50 1.62 8.25
CA ALA A 87 -5.63 1.83 7.35
C ALA A 87 -5.39 1.25 5.94
N GLY A 88 -4.17 1.39 5.43
CA GLY A 88 -3.76 0.89 4.12
C GLY A 88 -2.28 0.56 4.08
N ARG A 89 -1.86 -0.21 3.07
CA ARG A 89 -0.45 -0.43 2.72
C ARG A 89 -0.27 -0.65 1.22
N ALA A 90 0.69 0.07 0.62
CA ALA A 90 1.20 -0.18 -0.72
C ALA A 90 2.48 -1.02 -0.66
N ILE A 91 2.52 -2.12 -1.42
CA ILE A 91 3.60 -3.11 -1.40
C ILE A 91 4.03 -3.40 -2.84
N PRO A 92 5.32 -3.26 -3.20
CA PRO A 92 5.78 -3.67 -4.52
C PRO A 92 5.60 -5.19 -4.69
N LEU A 93 5.06 -5.63 -5.82
CA LEU A 93 4.89 -7.06 -6.14
C LEU A 93 6.10 -7.61 -6.88
N ALA A 94 6.51 -8.86 -6.63
CA ALA A 94 7.68 -9.49 -7.24
C ALA A 94 7.70 -9.42 -8.78
N GLU A 95 6.56 -9.73 -9.42
CA GLU A 95 6.39 -9.73 -10.89
C GLU A 95 6.27 -8.33 -11.52
N GLY A 96 6.27 -7.28 -10.71
CA GLY A 96 5.98 -5.91 -11.16
C GLY A 96 4.61 -5.43 -10.67
N GLY A 97 4.42 -4.11 -10.71
CA GLY A 97 3.21 -3.49 -10.15
C GLY A 97 3.23 -3.39 -8.63
N VAL A 98 2.06 -3.05 -8.08
CA VAL A 98 1.88 -2.74 -6.65
C VAL A 98 0.59 -3.40 -6.14
N LEU A 99 0.68 -4.00 -4.97
CA LEU A 99 -0.46 -4.43 -4.18
C LEU A 99 -0.80 -3.33 -3.18
N VAL A 100 -2.03 -2.86 -3.19
CA VAL A 100 -2.59 -2.00 -2.15
C VAL A 100 -3.54 -2.84 -1.31
N VAL A 101 -3.28 -2.96 -0.02
CA VAL A 101 -4.16 -3.65 0.93
C VAL A 101 -4.87 -2.59 1.77
N ILE A 102 -6.20 -2.61 1.80
CA ILE A 102 -7.00 -1.65 2.59
C ILE A 102 -7.74 -2.39 3.71
N ASN A 103 -7.60 -1.88 4.93
CA ASN A 103 -8.39 -2.29 6.09
C ASN A 103 -9.76 -1.61 6.05
N VAL A 104 -10.80 -2.30 5.61
CA VAL A 104 -12.14 -1.70 5.52
C VAL A 104 -12.71 -1.31 6.88
N ASP A 105 -12.25 -1.92 7.98
CA ASP A 105 -12.74 -1.65 9.33
C ASP A 105 -12.33 -0.24 9.83
N GLN A 106 -11.27 0.35 9.23
CA GLN A 106 -10.80 1.71 9.51
C GLN A 106 -11.53 2.80 8.71
N HIS A 107 -12.50 2.42 7.86
CA HIS A 107 -13.15 3.34 6.93
C HIS A 107 -14.67 3.37 7.12
N PRO A 108 -15.19 4.11 8.11
CA PRO A 108 -16.62 4.18 8.38
C PRO A 108 -17.43 4.86 7.26
N ASN A 109 -16.78 5.59 6.35
CA ASN A 109 -17.44 6.28 5.26
C ASN A 109 -16.55 6.38 3.99
N ALA A 110 -17.14 6.86 2.90
CA ALA A 110 -16.47 6.98 1.61
C ALA A 110 -15.35 8.03 1.60
N ALA A 111 -15.45 9.07 2.43
CA ALA A 111 -14.45 10.14 2.47
C ALA A 111 -13.14 9.65 3.10
N THR A 112 -13.21 8.93 4.22
CA THR A 112 -12.00 8.34 4.83
C THR A 112 -11.38 7.29 3.91
N PHE A 113 -12.20 6.48 3.22
CA PHE A 113 -11.70 5.55 2.21
C PHE A 113 -11.01 6.28 1.05
N ALA A 114 -11.58 7.40 0.57
CA ALA A 114 -11.03 8.20 -0.51
C ALA A 114 -9.65 8.78 -0.16
N ILE A 115 -9.46 9.26 1.08
CA ILE A 115 -8.16 9.74 1.58
C ILE A 115 -7.13 8.61 1.54
N THR A 116 -7.44 7.47 2.17
CA THR A 116 -6.51 6.34 2.23
C THR A 116 -6.17 5.81 0.85
N ILE A 117 -7.16 5.63 -0.05
CA ILE A 117 -6.86 5.10 -1.38
C ILE A 117 -6.02 6.07 -2.21
N VAL A 118 -6.22 7.38 -2.07
CA VAL A 118 -5.34 8.38 -2.70
C VAL A 118 -3.93 8.23 -2.14
N HIS A 119 -3.77 8.20 -0.82
CA HIS A 119 -2.48 8.05 -0.15
C HIS A 119 -1.71 6.82 -0.67
N GLU A 120 -2.36 5.64 -0.67
CA GLU A 120 -1.72 4.41 -1.14
C GLU A 120 -1.42 4.41 -2.65
N LEU A 121 -2.25 5.07 -3.46
CA LEU A 121 -1.99 5.23 -4.88
C LEU A 121 -0.83 6.20 -5.16
N VAL A 122 -0.58 7.17 -4.29
CA VAL A 122 0.62 8.00 -4.37
C VAL A 122 1.86 7.17 -4.09
N HIS A 123 1.84 6.31 -3.07
CA HIS A 123 2.93 5.33 -2.89
C HIS A 123 3.11 4.43 -4.11
N ALA A 124 2.02 3.93 -4.70
CA ALA A 124 2.10 3.15 -5.93
C ALA A 124 2.76 3.94 -7.08
N MET A 125 2.40 5.22 -7.23
CA MET A 125 3.01 6.12 -8.21
C MET A 125 4.50 6.33 -7.94
N GLN A 126 4.88 6.57 -6.68
CA GLN A 126 6.28 6.73 -6.26
C GLN A 126 7.11 5.49 -6.63
N MET A 127 6.57 4.28 -6.43
CA MET A 127 7.26 3.04 -6.80
C MET A 127 7.58 2.91 -8.30
N SER A 128 6.90 3.67 -9.18
CA SER A 128 7.23 3.72 -10.61
C SER A 128 8.48 4.54 -10.94
N ARG A 129 8.94 5.38 -10.02
CA ARG A 129 10.10 6.26 -10.22
C ARG A 129 11.39 5.45 -10.16
N LYS A 130 12.39 5.91 -10.91
CA LYS A 130 13.69 5.23 -11.05
C LYS A 130 14.31 4.97 -9.68
N GLY A 131 14.60 3.70 -9.39
CA GLY A 131 15.33 3.26 -8.20
C GLY A 131 14.51 3.17 -6.90
N ILE A 132 13.27 3.67 -6.86
CA ILE A 132 12.44 3.62 -5.63
C ILE A 132 12.06 2.17 -5.31
N ARG A 133 11.52 1.45 -6.29
CA ARG A 133 11.16 0.03 -6.12
C ARG A 133 12.33 -0.83 -5.63
N ASP A 134 13.50 -0.69 -6.25
CA ASP A 134 14.69 -1.47 -5.87
C ASP A 134 15.13 -1.16 -4.44
N ARG A 135 15.06 0.13 -4.04
CA ARG A 135 15.36 0.56 -2.66
C ARG A 135 14.36 -0.02 -1.66
N LEU A 136 13.06 -0.04 -1.99
CA LEU A 136 12.03 -0.61 -1.12
C LEU A 136 12.21 -2.13 -0.97
N VAL A 137 12.46 -2.84 -2.07
CA VAL A 137 12.74 -4.29 -2.02
C VAL A 137 14.01 -4.58 -1.23
N ALA A 138 15.07 -3.78 -1.37
CA ALA A 138 16.28 -3.90 -0.56
C ALA A 138 16.00 -3.64 0.94
N GLY A 139 15.09 -2.72 1.26
CA GLY A 139 14.60 -2.49 2.62
C GLY A 139 13.87 -3.70 3.19
N LEU A 140 12.92 -4.27 2.44
CA LEU A 140 12.21 -5.49 2.83
C LEU A 140 13.17 -6.67 3.06
N ARG A 141 14.15 -6.84 2.16
CA ARG A 141 15.21 -7.85 2.30
C ARG A 141 16.05 -7.62 3.55
N HIS A 142 16.30 -6.37 3.90
CA HIS A 142 17.00 -6.01 5.12
C HIS A 142 16.21 -6.37 6.38
N ASP A 143 14.95 -5.95 6.45
CA ASP A 143 14.09 -6.16 7.61
C ASP A 143 13.79 -7.65 7.85
N LEU A 144 13.73 -8.43 6.77
CA LEU A 144 13.59 -9.88 6.81
C LEU A 144 14.92 -10.62 6.98
N GLY A 145 16.05 -9.90 7.08
CA GLY A 145 17.37 -10.51 7.28
C GLY A 145 17.90 -11.34 6.10
N VAL A 146 17.29 -11.19 4.91
CA VAL A 146 17.75 -11.81 3.66
C VAL A 146 19.04 -11.18 3.18
N GLU A 147 19.18 -9.86 3.37
CA GLU A 147 20.36 -9.10 2.96
C GLU A 147 20.73 -8.07 4.01
N LYS A 148 22.02 -7.89 4.30
CA LYS A 148 22.46 -6.87 5.27
C LYS A 148 22.78 -5.57 4.55
N GLN A 149 22.14 -4.50 4.97
CA GLN A 149 22.47 -3.15 4.54
C GLN A 149 23.36 -2.44 5.56
N SER A 150 24.13 -1.47 5.09
CA SER A 150 25.00 -0.68 5.97
C SER A 150 24.17 0.32 6.80
N ARG A 151 24.66 0.70 7.99
CA ARG A 151 24.00 1.74 8.82
C ARG A 151 23.81 3.06 8.07
N ARG A 152 24.75 3.42 7.19
CA ARG A 152 24.66 4.61 6.35
C ARG A 152 23.51 4.49 5.35
N TRP A 153 23.36 3.32 4.73
CA TRP A 153 22.25 3.03 3.84
C TRP A 153 20.91 3.10 4.59
N ASN A 154 20.80 2.52 5.78
CA ASN A 154 19.55 2.55 6.56
C ASN A 154 19.08 3.98 6.86
N ARG A 155 19.99 4.86 7.31
CA ARG A 155 19.63 6.26 7.58
C ARG A 155 19.16 6.99 6.32
N GLU A 156 19.77 6.72 5.18
CA GLU A 156 19.35 7.33 3.92
C GLU A 156 18.00 6.76 3.47
N HIS A 157 17.81 5.45 3.62
CA HIS A 157 16.55 4.78 3.34
C HIS A 157 15.40 5.36 4.17
N GLU A 158 15.59 5.54 5.48
CA GLU A 158 14.62 6.17 6.40
C GLU A 158 14.27 7.60 5.96
N ARG A 159 15.27 8.44 5.64
CA ARG A 159 15.01 9.80 5.13
C ARG A 159 14.21 9.81 3.83
N CYS A 160 14.50 8.88 2.92
CA CYS A 160 13.73 8.76 1.68
C CYS A 160 12.29 8.35 1.96
N LEU A 161 12.05 7.38 2.87
CA LEU A 161 10.71 7.00 3.29
C LEU A 161 9.95 8.19 3.91
N GLU A 162 10.59 8.96 4.79
CA GLU A 162 9.99 10.16 5.39
C GLU A 162 9.64 11.24 4.36
N ALA A 163 10.44 11.37 3.29
CA ALA A 163 10.14 12.30 2.20
C ALA A 163 8.97 11.81 1.35
N GLU A 164 8.91 10.51 1.06
CA GLU A 164 7.83 9.86 0.31
C GLU A 164 6.50 9.92 1.07
N GLU A 165 6.52 9.68 2.39
CA GLU A 165 5.36 9.79 3.27
C GLU A 165 4.81 11.22 3.31
N ARG A 166 5.71 12.22 3.43
CA ARG A 166 5.31 13.64 3.40
C ARG A 166 4.66 14.02 2.06
N GLU A 167 5.15 13.50 0.95
CA GLU A 167 4.52 13.71 -0.35
C GLU A 167 3.14 13.03 -0.44
N ALA A 168 3.00 11.80 0.05
CA ALA A 168 1.72 11.08 0.09
C ALA A 168 0.67 11.86 0.89
N HIS A 169 0.99 12.26 2.12
CA HIS A 169 0.15 13.16 2.92
C HIS A 169 -0.15 14.48 2.21
N GLY A 170 0.86 15.09 1.57
CA GLY A 170 0.69 16.32 0.81
C GLY A 170 -0.24 16.20 -0.40
N CYS A 171 -0.57 14.98 -0.83
CA CYS A 171 -1.48 14.70 -1.93
C CYS A 171 -2.88 14.25 -1.48
N GLU A 172 -3.14 14.08 -0.18
CA GLU A 172 -4.44 13.61 0.33
C GLU A 172 -5.59 14.55 -0.01
N TYR A 173 -5.32 15.85 -0.20
CA TYR A 173 -6.31 16.83 -0.67
C TYR A 173 -6.96 16.46 -2.02
N LEU A 174 -6.32 15.58 -2.81
CA LEU A 174 -6.89 15.08 -4.05
C LEU A 174 -8.16 14.24 -3.80
N ALA A 175 -8.35 13.72 -2.58
CA ALA A 175 -9.55 12.98 -2.20
C ALA A 175 -10.83 13.85 -2.24
N ASP A 176 -10.72 15.17 -2.07
CA ASP A 176 -11.85 16.10 -2.15
C ASP A 176 -12.49 16.13 -3.55
N ARG A 177 -11.75 15.68 -4.57
CA ARG A 177 -12.23 15.57 -5.95
C ARG A 177 -13.02 14.27 -6.20
N LEU A 178 -12.96 13.29 -5.29
CA LEU A 178 -13.64 11.99 -5.38
C LEU A 178 -14.98 12.01 -4.64
N VAL A 179 -14.94 12.51 -3.43
CA VAL A 179 -16.09 12.70 -2.57
C VAL A 179 -16.02 14.16 -2.16
N PRO A 180 -16.74 15.05 -2.86
CA PRO A 180 -16.83 16.43 -2.41
C PRO A 180 -17.28 16.38 -0.96
N ALA A 181 -16.49 16.96 -0.05
CA ALA A 181 -16.94 17.18 1.31
C ALA A 181 -18.33 17.84 1.18
N ALA A 182 -19.36 17.21 1.74
CA ALA A 182 -20.66 17.85 1.81
C ALA A 182 -20.42 19.19 2.51
N ALA A 183 -20.53 20.27 1.74
CA ALA A 183 -20.46 21.63 2.25
C ALA A 183 -21.56 21.85 3.30
#